data_AF-A0A2N7VBB3-F1
#
_entry.id   AF-A0A2N7VBB3-F1
#
_cell.length_a   1.000
_cell.length_b   1.000
_cell.length_c   1.000
_cell.angle_alpha   90.00
_cell.angle_beta   90.00
_cell.angle_gamma   90.00
#
_symmetry.space_group_name_H-M   'P 1'
#
loop_
_entity.id
_entity.type
_entity.pdbx_description
1 polymer ?
#
loop_
_entity_poly.entity_id
_entity_poly.type
_entity_poly.pdbx_seq_one_letter_code
_entity_poly.pdbx_strand_id
1 'polypeptide(L)'
;MSRVDWLDLVESNAQLSLGWVRPLRAYFQGQALRPGAPVWDPATISSEEQQKSIDDQWKAKSTCDEVGACRWIAVVEVPDRLAKLSRTCAEVAVRVAIDAFGLALGHLDALDLRGPGDAKGATLSHQLLQVRGRDIPTSWSLDMPGLKGGAGRYHELLDRTAGLRSSAGKALYAFVNHNTPGPVPTLKKRWVEAMYWFGEARREPAEFVSLVKAGIALDILTQGKKAGGILTLCCGLFGLEKSDVVSNNGMSLESAVTAIYDDGRSQLSHGGRLGLLQELPVSKQFSIDFSAKVLLQYLSCLEKYSGPDDVDAFLPVIPSLRT
;
A
#
# COMPACT_ATOMS: atom_id res chain seq x y z
N MET A 1 -13.58 7.95 -2.66
CA MET A 1 -14.75 8.77 -2.31
C MET A 1 -14.67 10.10 -3.06
N SER A 2 -15.80 10.67 -3.48
CA SER A 2 -15.82 12.03 -4.03
C SER A 2 -15.59 13.06 -2.92
N ARG A 3 -15.23 14.29 -3.27
CA ARG A 3 -15.09 15.38 -2.29
C ARG A 3 -16.42 15.74 -1.63
N VAL A 4 -17.54 15.56 -2.32
CA VAL A 4 -18.88 15.86 -1.80
C VAL A 4 -19.32 14.78 -0.81
N ASP A 5 -19.19 13.51 -1.17
CA ASP A 5 -19.55 12.41 -0.25
C ASP A 5 -18.68 12.44 1.03
N TRP A 6 -17.44 12.92 0.91
CA TRP A 6 -16.59 13.14 2.07
C TRP A 6 -17.14 14.22 3.02
N LEU A 7 -17.67 15.33 2.49
CA LEU A 7 -18.30 16.36 3.31
C LEU A 7 -19.56 15.82 4.01
N ASP A 8 -20.35 14.99 3.32
CA ASP A 8 -21.51 14.31 3.92
C ASP A 8 -21.08 13.41 5.10
N LEU A 9 -20.00 12.66 4.92
CA LEU A 9 -19.45 11.82 5.99
C LEU A 9 -18.95 12.66 7.17
N VAL A 10 -18.33 13.81 6.92
CA VAL A 10 -17.85 14.71 7.97
C VAL A 10 -19.01 15.25 8.82
N GLU A 11 -20.09 15.72 8.19
CA GLU A 11 -21.28 16.20 8.91
C GLU A 11 -21.99 15.05 9.63
N SER A 12 -22.07 13.86 9.02
CA SER A 12 -22.62 12.65 9.65
C SER A 12 -21.86 12.27 10.92
N ASN A 13 -20.53 12.31 10.88
CA ASN A 13 -19.69 12.00 12.04
C ASN A 13 -19.78 13.08 13.13
N ALA A 14 -19.95 14.34 12.74
CA ALA A 14 -20.16 15.43 13.68
C ALA A 14 -21.56 15.43 14.29
N GLN A 15 -22.51 14.68 13.71
CA GLN A 15 -23.92 14.66 14.08
C GLN A 15 -24.59 16.04 14.06
N LEU A 16 -24.05 16.97 13.27
CA LEU A 16 -24.54 18.34 13.12
C LEU A 16 -24.08 18.94 11.80
N SER A 17 -24.84 19.92 11.30
CA SER A 17 -24.42 20.67 10.12
C SER A 17 -23.33 21.68 10.48
N LEU A 18 -22.26 21.67 9.70
CA LEU A 18 -21.07 22.47 9.94
C LEU A 18 -21.09 23.68 9.00
N GLY A 19 -21.06 24.91 9.54
CA GLY A 19 -21.21 26.12 8.72
C GLY A 19 -20.14 26.26 7.64
N TRP A 20 -18.93 25.74 7.87
CA TRP A 20 -17.84 25.72 6.88
C TRP A 20 -18.03 24.71 5.74
N VAL A 21 -18.87 23.68 5.91
CA VAL A 21 -19.08 22.64 4.88
C VAL A 21 -19.87 23.19 3.70
N ARG A 22 -20.90 24.00 3.96
CA ARG A 22 -21.75 24.59 2.92
C ARG A 22 -20.99 25.36 1.82
N PRO A 23 -20.14 26.36 2.13
CA PRO A 23 -19.39 27.08 1.10
C PRO A 23 -18.42 26.18 0.34
N LEU A 24 -17.82 25.20 1.02
CA LEU A 24 -16.88 24.28 0.39
C LEU A 24 -17.58 23.29 -0.57
N ARG A 25 -18.77 22.80 -0.19
CA ARG A 25 -19.62 21.96 -1.03
C ARG A 25 -20.01 22.69 -2.32
N ALA A 26 -20.46 23.94 -2.21
CA ALA A 26 -20.80 24.77 -3.37
C ALA A 26 -19.59 24.97 -4.31
N TYR A 27 -18.40 25.21 -3.76
CA TYR A 27 -17.17 25.29 -4.55
C TYR A 27 -16.85 23.96 -5.27
N PHE A 28 -16.90 22.82 -4.58
CA PHE A 28 -16.61 21.52 -5.19
C PHE A 28 -17.63 21.10 -6.26
N GLN A 29 -18.86 21.61 -6.19
CA GLN A 29 -19.90 21.43 -7.21
C GLN A 29 -19.80 22.44 -8.36
N GLY A 30 -18.83 23.36 -8.34
CA GLY A 30 -18.67 24.41 -9.35
C GLY A 30 -19.72 25.53 -9.27
N GLN A 31 -20.43 25.64 -8.14
CA GLN A 31 -21.51 26.61 -7.92
C GLN A 31 -21.03 27.89 -7.21
N ALA A 32 -19.81 27.90 -6.67
CA ALA A 32 -19.23 29.03 -5.97
C ALA A 32 -17.74 29.19 -6.28
N LEU A 33 -17.21 30.38 -5.98
CA LEU A 33 -15.77 30.64 -6.00
C LEU A 33 -15.07 29.92 -4.83
N ARG A 34 -13.75 29.75 -4.95
CA ARG A 34 -12.91 29.21 -3.89
C ARG A 34 -13.10 30.03 -2.59
N PRO A 35 -13.30 29.39 -1.43
CA PRO A 35 -13.38 30.11 -0.15
C PRO A 35 -12.13 30.97 0.08
N GLY A 36 -12.34 32.26 0.34
CA GLY A 36 -11.28 33.24 0.63
C GLY A 36 -10.97 33.33 2.11
N ALA A 37 -9.93 34.08 2.46
CA ALA A 37 -9.69 34.46 3.85
C ALA A 37 -10.77 35.46 4.30
N PRO A 38 -11.27 35.35 5.54
CA PRO A 38 -12.20 36.34 6.08
C PRO A 38 -11.52 37.71 6.10
N VAL A 39 -12.27 38.75 5.75
CA VAL A 39 -11.83 40.14 5.94
C VAL A 39 -12.02 40.47 7.41
N TRP A 40 -10.92 40.66 8.14
CA TRP A 40 -10.99 41.10 9.53
C TRP A 40 -11.20 42.62 9.57
N ASP A 41 -12.31 43.05 10.18
CA ASP A 41 -12.55 44.46 10.50
C ASP A 41 -12.28 44.69 12.00
N PRO A 42 -11.19 45.38 12.37
CA PRO A 42 -10.86 45.65 13.75
C PRO A 42 -11.83 46.62 14.44
N ALA A 43 -12.71 47.32 13.70
CA ALA A 43 -13.63 48.30 14.25
C ALA A 43 -14.95 47.69 14.79
N THR A 44 -15.19 46.40 14.58
CA THR A 44 -16.39 45.70 15.07
C THR A 44 -16.10 44.93 16.36
N ILE A 45 -16.85 45.21 17.43
CA ILE A 45 -16.90 44.33 18.61
C ILE A 45 -17.51 43.01 18.11
N SER A 46 -16.71 41.93 18.06
CA SER A 46 -17.18 40.67 17.52
C SER A 46 -18.19 40.02 18.46
N SER A 47 -19.42 39.87 17.97
CA SER A 47 -20.39 38.94 18.55
C SER A 47 -19.90 37.49 18.41
N GLU A 48 -20.38 36.59 19.27
CA GLU A 48 -20.08 35.15 19.15
C GLU A 48 -20.45 34.59 17.77
N GLU A 49 -21.54 35.09 17.17
CA GLU A 49 -21.98 34.71 15.81
C GLU A 49 -20.99 35.15 14.72
N GLN A 50 -20.44 36.37 14.84
CA GLN A 50 -19.40 36.85 13.93
C GLN A 50 -18.11 36.05 14.05
N GLN A 51 -17.69 35.72 15.28
CA GLN A 51 -16.50 34.89 15.50
C GLN A 51 -16.68 33.49 14.90
N LYS A 52 -17.84 32.87 15.12
CA LYS A 52 -18.18 31.56 14.53
C LYS A 52 -18.16 31.60 13.00
N SER A 53 -18.71 32.66 12.39
CA SER A 53 -18.67 32.85 10.94
C SER A 53 -17.23 32.99 10.41
N ILE A 54 -16.37 33.72 11.12
CA ILE A 54 -14.96 33.88 10.76
C ILE A 54 -14.24 32.52 10.86
N ASP A 55 -14.46 31.77 11.94
CA ASP A 55 -13.87 30.45 12.14
C ASP A 55 -14.32 29.47 11.05
N ASP A 56 -15.59 29.51 10.66
CA ASP A 56 -16.11 28.67 9.58
C ASP A 56 -15.51 29.05 8.22
N GLN A 57 -15.30 30.33 7.93
CA GLN A 57 -14.59 30.76 6.71
C GLN A 57 -13.14 30.29 6.70
N TRP A 58 -12.43 30.41 7.82
CA TRP A 58 -11.06 29.90 7.95
C TRP A 58 -10.98 28.39 7.77
N LYS A 59 -11.90 27.63 8.38
CA LYS A 59 -11.98 26.17 8.21
C LYS A 59 -12.29 25.80 6.76
N ALA A 60 -13.22 26.47 6.11
CA ALA A 60 -13.56 26.22 4.72
C ALA A 60 -12.36 26.48 3.80
N LYS A 61 -11.64 27.60 4.01
CA LYS A 61 -10.43 27.94 3.26
C LYS A 61 -9.32 26.91 3.49
N SER A 62 -8.93 26.66 4.74
CA SER A 62 -7.85 25.72 5.07
C SER A 62 -8.15 24.33 4.52
N THR A 63 -9.39 23.86 4.68
CA THR A 63 -9.81 22.57 4.11
C THR A 63 -9.77 22.57 2.59
N CYS A 64 -10.17 23.67 1.94
CA CYS A 64 -10.06 23.80 0.49
C CYS A 64 -8.61 23.78 0.01
N ASP A 65 -7.69 24.40 0.76
CA ASP A 65 -6.27 24.46 0.43
C ASP A 65 -5.64 23.06 0.48
N GLU A 66 -6.00 22.27 1.50
CA GLU A 66 -5.48 20.91 1.69
C GLU A 66 -6.15 19.88 0.75
N VAL A 67 -7.48 19.90 0.65
CA VAL A 67 -8.26 18.85 -0.02
C VAL A 67 -8.63 19.20 -1.46
N GLY A 68 -8.61 20.49 -1.82
CA GLY A 68 -9.08 20.96 -3.12
C GLY A 68 -8.27 20.40 -4.30
N ALA A 69 -6.97 20.16 -4.10
CA ALA A 69 -6.08 19.56 -5.09
C ALA A 69 -6.11 18.02 -5.08
N CYS A 70 -6.74 17.39 -4.08
CA CYS A 70 -6.77 15.94 -3.98
C CYS A 70 -7.67 15.32 -5.06
N ARG A 71 -7.12 14.33 -5.77
CA ARG A 71 -7.87 13.54 -6.75
C ARG A 71 -8.82 12.52 -6.09
N TRP A 72 -8.46 12.07 -4.90
CA TRP A 72 -9.23 11.11 -4.10
C TRP A 72 -8.99 11.36 -2.62
N ILE A 73 -9.94 10.91 -1.80
CA ILE A 73 -9.87 10.94 -0.34
C ILE A 73 -10.11 9.52 0.17
N ALA A 74 -9.25 9.05 1.07
CA ALA A 74 -9.49 7.87 1.88
C ALA A 74 -9.76 8.30 3.33
N VAL A 75 -10.77 7.69 3.92
CA VAL A 75 -11.15 7.92 5.31
C VAL A 75 -10.97 6.60 6.05
N VAL A 76 -10.24 6.64 7.17
CA VAL A 76 -9.99 5.48 8.01
C VAL A 76 -10.42 5.84 9.41
N GLU A 77 -11.36 5.08 9.95
CA GLU A 77 -11.76 5.18 11.35
C GLU A 77 -10.81 4.32 12.18
N VAL A 78 -10.12 4.95 13.14
CA VAL A 78 -9.16 4.27 14.02
C VAL A 78 -9.63 4.38 15.46
N PRO A 79 -10.33 3.36 15.98
CA PRO A 79 -10.83 3.38 17.35
C PRO A 79 -9.71 3.19 18.36
N ASP A 80 -9.94 3.67 19.58
CA ASP A 80 -9.15 3.38 20.79
C ASP A 80 -7.64 3.65 20.67
N ARG A 81 -7.27 4.71 19.93
CA ARG A 81 -5.87 5.16 19.81
C ARG A 81 -5.73 6.65 20.02
N LEU A 82 -4.58 7.05 20.55
CA LEU A 82 -4.17 8.45 20.62
C LEU A 82 -4.07 9.05 19.21
N ALA A 83 -4.49 10.31 19.05
CA ALA A 83 -4.58 10.98 17.74
C ALA A 83 -3.33 10.82 16.85
N LYS A 84 -2.12 10.96 17.43
CA LYS A 84 -0.85 10.78 16.70
C LYS A 84 -0.70 9.36 16.14
N LEU A 85 -1.01 8.35 16.94
CA LEU A 85 -0.95 6.94 16.52
C LEU A 85 -2.07 6.59 15.56
N SER A 86 -3.27 7.19 15.72
CA SER A 86 -4.38 7.04 14.78
C SER A 86 -4.01 7.54 13.39
N ARG A 87 -3.33 8.69 13.30
CA ARG A 87 -2.83 9.22 12.04
C ARG A 87 -1.86 8.26 11.35
N THR A 88 -0.81 7.82 12.05
CA THR A 88 0.16 6.87 11.48
C THR A 88 -0.50 5.55 11.08
N CYS A 89 -1.44 5.04 11.89
CA CYS A 89 -2.19 3.84 11.57
C CYS A 89 -3.02 4.00 10.28
N ALA A 90 -3.70 5.13 10.12
CA ALA A 90 -4.48 5.43 8.92
C ALA A 90 -3.58 5.55 7.68
N GLU A 91 -2.45 6.25 7.79
CA GLU A 91 -1.46 6.38 6.71
C GLU A 91 -0.94 5.01 6.25
N VAL A 92 -0.56 4.14 7.21
CA VAL A 92 -0.12 2.77 6.92
C VAL A 92 -1.24 1.94 6.29
N ALA A 93 -2.46 1.99 6.83
CA ALA A 93 -3.59 1.22 6.33
C ALA A 93 -3.94 1.60 4.89
N VAL A 94 -3.97 2.90 4.57
CA VAL A 94 -4.21 3.38 3.19
C VAL A 94 -3.10 2.89 2.25
N ARG A 95 -1.84 2.98 2.68
CA ARG A 95 -0.70 2.55 1.87
C ARG A 95 -0.76 1.05 1.58
N VAL A 96 -1.02 0.23 2.59
CA VAL A 96 -1.21 -1.22 2.43
C VAL A 96 -2.42 -1.53 1.54
N ALA A 97 -3.51 -0.77 1.64
CA ALA A 97 -4.67 -0.94 0.76
C ALA A 97 -4.32 -0.71 -0.73
N ILE A 98 -3.53 0.33 -1.01
CA ILE A 98 -3.01 0.62 -2.35
C ILE A 98 -2.11 -0.54 -2.80
N ASP A 99 -1.15 -0.96 -1.96
CA ASP A 99 -0.22 -2.04 -2.30
C ASP A 99 -0.92 -3.39 -2.55
N ALA A 100 -1.95 -3.69 -1.76
CA ALA A 100 -2.79 -4.88 -1.89
C ALA A 100 -3.56 -4.89 -3.22
N PHE A 101 -4.10 -3.75 -3.64
CA PHE A 101 -4.72 -3.64 -4.96
C PHE A 101 -3.71 -3.94 -6.09
N GLY A 102 -2.45 -3.54 -5.89
CA GLY A 102 -1.35 -3.86 -6.80
C GLY A 102 -0.96 -5.35 -6.86
N LEU A 103 -1.48 -6.24 -6.01
CA LEU A 103 -1.23 -7.69 -6.11
C LEU A 103 -1.90 -8.31 -7.35
N ALA A 104 -3.00 -7.73 -7.83
CA ALA A 104 -3.73 -8.20 -9.01
C ALA A 104 -3.24 -7.58 -10.34
N LEU A 105 -2.15 -6.83 -10.28
CA LEU A 105 -1.57 -6.08 -11.39
C LEU A 105 -0.21 -6.66 -11.78
N GLY A 106 0.19 -6.42 -13.04
CA GLY A 106 1.56 -6.66 -13.46
C GLY A 106 2.52 -5.71 -12.73
N HIS A 107 3.79 -6.08 -12.63
CA HIS A 107 4.79 -5.34 -11.86
C HIS A 107 4.85 -3.84 -12.17
N LEU A 108 4.84 -3.48 -13.46
CA LEU A 108 4.92 -2.08 -13.90
C LEU A 108 3.69 -1.28 -13.46
N ASP A 109 2.48 -1.84 -13.67
CA ASP A 109 1.23 -1.20 -13.24
C ASP A 109 1.18 -1.04 -11.71
N ALA A 110 1.68 -2.05 -10.97
CA ALA A 110 1.72 -2.03 -9.52
C ALA A 110 2.72 -0.99 -8.95
N LEU A 111 3.78 -0.65 -9.69
CA LEU A 111 4.74 0.39 -9.32
C LEU A 111 4.15 1.81 -9.47
N ASP A 112 3.31 2.00 -10.49
CA ASP A 112 2.65 3.29 -10.74
C ASP A 112 1.47 3.53 -9.78
N LEU A 113 1.00 2.48 -9.11
CA LEU A 113 -0.05 2.54 -8.10
C LEU A 113 0.53 2.90 -6.73
N ARG A 114 0.66 4.20 -6.44
CA ARG A 114 1.24 4.70 -5.19
C ARG A 114 0.65 6.03 -4.75
N GLY A 115 0.81 6.36 -3.47
CA GLY A 115 0.38 7.63 -2.90
C GLY A 115 1.31 8.79 -3.29
N PRO A 116 0.87 10.06 -3.16
CA PRO A 116 1.70 11.22 -3.47
C PRO A 116 2.96 11.30 -2.59
N GLY A 117 2.90 10.80 -1.35
CA GLY A 117 4.06 10.73 -0.44
C GLY A 117 5.09 9.66 -0.79
N ASP A 118 4.82 8.82 -1.80
CA ASP A 118 5.72 7.74 -2.23
C ASP A 118 6.66 8.15 -3.37
N ALA A 119 6.52 9.38 -3.90
CA ALA A 119 7.41 9.90 -4.92
C ALA A 119 8.81 10.12 -4.33
N LYS A 120 9.77 9.26 -4.71
CA LYS A 120 11.17 9.34 -4.26
C LYS A 120 12.12 9.93 -5.31
N GLY A 121 11.66 10.08 -6.55
CA GLY A 121 12.45 10.54 -7.69
C GLY A 121 11.96 11.84 -8.30
N ALA A 122 12.74 12.36 -9.25
CA ALA A 122 12.31 13.49 -10.06
C ALA A 122 11.15 13.07 -10.98
N THR A 123 10.08 13.86 -11.01
CA THR A 123 8.94 13.62 -11.90
C THR A 123 9.35 13.60 -13.36
N LEU A 124 10.22 14.51 -13.78
CA LEU A 124 10.80 14.54 -15.13
C LEU A 124 12.31 14.45 -15.01
N SER A 125 12.90 13.46 -15.65
CA SER A 125 14.35 13.30 -15.74
C SER A 125 14.80 13.42 -17.19
N HIS A 126 15.86 14.19 -17.43
CA HIS A 126 16.60 14.20 -18.69
C HIS A 126 17.97 13.57 -18.45
N GLN A 127 18.36 12.63 -19.29
CA GLN A 127 19.66 11.97 -19.21
C GLN A 127 20.46 12.25 -20.47
N LEU A 128 21.74 12.53 -20.25
CA LEU A 128 22.76 12.64 -21.29
C LEU A 128 23.81 11.59 -20.97
N LEU A 129 24.15 10.75 -21.95
CA LEU A 129 25.17 9.72 -21.79
C LEU A 129 26.28 9.98 -22.80
N GLN A 130 27.51 10.20 -22.34
CA GLN A 130 28.67 10.31 -23.21
C GLN A 130 29.50 9.03 -23.13
N VAL A 131 29.48 8.24 -24.21
CA VAL A 131 30.37 7.09 -24.37
C VAL A 131 31.59 7.53 -25.18
N ARG A 132 32.80 7.17 -24.73
CA ARG A 132 34.04 7.56 -25.44
C ARG A 132 33.97 7.15 -26.91
N GLY A 133 34.25 8.10 -27.81
CA GLY A 133 34.25 7.89 -29.25
C GLY A 133 32.85 7.84 -29.88
N ARG A 134 31.80 8.21 -29.14
CA ARG A 134 30.43 8.36 -29.64
C ARG A 134 29.90 9.74 -29.32
N ASP A 135 28.90 10.16 -30.10
CA ASP A 135 28.10 11.35 -29.80
C ASP A 135 27.29 11.16 -28.51
N ILE A 136 26.65 12.23 -28.02
CA ILE A 136 25.87 12.25 -26.77
C ILE A 136 24.39 11.91 -27.05
N PRO A 137 23.94 10.66 -26.88
CA PRO A 137 22.51 10.36 -26.83
C PRO A 137 21.83 11.09 -25.67
N THR A 138 20.59 11.53 -25.94
CA THR A 138 19.69 12.13 -24.97
C THR A 138 18.49 11.23 -24.74
N SER A 139 18.02 11.14 -23.50
CA SER A 139 16.77 10.46 -23.17
C SER A 139 16.03 11.23 -22.09
N TRP A 140 14.75 10.92 -21.91
CA TRP A 140 13.96 11.48 -20.84
C TRP A 140 13.01 10.42 -20.27
N SER A 141 12.59 10.61 -19.02
CA SER A 141 11.58 9.79 -18.37
C SER A 141 10.63 10.68 -17.56
N LEU A 142 9.36 10.28 -17.54
CA LEU A 142 8.31 10.92 -16.75
C LEU A 142 7.72 9.89 -15.79
N ASP A 143 7.85 10.17 -14.49
CA ASP A 143 7.39 9.32 -13.39
C ASP A 143 6.11 9.91 -12.80
N MET A 144 4.97 9.39 -13.25
CA MET A 144 3.63 9.89 -12.87
C MET A 144 2.80 8.76 -12.28
N PRO A 145 2.28 8.91 -11.04
CA PRO A 145 1.45 7.88 -10.44
C PRO A 145 0.10 7.79 -11.17
N GLY A 146 -0.39 6.56 -11.30
CA GLY A 146 -1.67 6.25 -11.92
C GLY A 146 -1.56 5.11 -12.92
N LEU A 147 -2.63 4.32 -12.99
CA LEU A 147 -2.74 3.24 -13.96
C LEU A 147 -3.00 3.84 -15.35
N LYS A 148 -2.32 3.33 -16.36
CA LYS A 148 -2.56 3.69 -17.77
C LYS A 148 -3.60 2.76 -18.37
N GLY A 149 -4.40 3.26 -19.32
CA GLY A 149 -5.26 2.42 -20.14
C GLY A 149 -6.44 3.13 -20.78
N GLY A 150 -7.13 2.38 -21.66
CA GLY A 150 -8.32 2.85 -22.38
C GLY A 150 -9.60 2.86 -21.53
N ALA A 151 -10.67 3.40 -22.12
CA ALA A 151 -11.98 3.43 -21.49
C ALA A 151 -12.44 2.01 -21.07
N GLY A 152 -13.00 1.87 -19.88
CA GLY A 152 -13.51 0.60 -19.34
C GLY A 152 -12.50 -0.23 -18.51
N ARG A 153 -11.18 -0.09 -18.73
CA ARG A 153 -10.15 -0.87 -18.00
C ARG A 153 -10.28 -0.79 -16.48
N TYR A 154 -10.61 0.39 -15.94
CA TYR A 154 -10.74 0.57 -14.49
C TYR A 154 -11.97 -0.14 -13.92
N HIS A 155 -13.09 -0.17 -14.64
CA HIS A 155 -14.28 -0.91 -14.21
C HIS A 155 -13.99 -2.41 -14.17
N GLU A 156 -13.41 -2.94 -15.25
CA GLU A 156 -12.99 -4.35 -15.32
C GLU A 156 -12.03 -4.72 -14.18
N LEU A 157 -11.05 -3.85 -13.90
CA LEU A 157 -10.11 -4.06 -12.81
C LEU A 157 -10.81 -4.06 -11.45
N LEU A 158 -11.72 -3.12 -11.20
CA LEU A 158 -12.48 -3.05 -9.95
C LEU A 158 -13.37 -4.28 -9.75
N ASP A 159 -13.99 -4.77 -10.82
CA ASP A 159 -14.85 -5.96 -10.80
C ASP A 159 -14.02 -7.22 -10.52
N ARG A 160 -12.94 -7.42 -11.29
CA ARG A 160 -12.06 -8.58 -11.14
C ARG A 160 -11.39 -8.66 -9.76
N THR A 161 -11.17 -7.53 -9.12
CA THR A 161 -10.50 -7.45 -7.81
C THR A 161 -11.45 -7.38 -6.62
N ALA A 162 -12.76 -7.50 -6.83
CA ALA A 162 -13.74 -7.37 -5.74
C ALA A 162 -13.47 -8.32 -4.57
N GLY A 163 -13.17 -9.60 -4.86
CA GLY A 163 -12.81 -10.59 -3.85
C GLY A 163 -11.55 -10.20 -3.08
N LEU A 164 -10.46 -9.89 -3.78
CA LEU A 164 -9.21 -9.43 -3.18
C LEU A 164 -9.41 -8.20 -2.28
N ARG A 165 -10.15 -7.19 -2.76
CA ARG A 165 -10.44 -5.97 -1.99
C ARG A 165 -11.24 -6.28 -0.72
N SER A 166 -12.19 -7.21 -0.79
CA SER A 166 -12.95 -7.65 0.38
C SER A 166 -12.05 -8.30 1.42
N SER A 167 -11.22 -9.27 1.02
CA SER A 167 -10.32 -10.00 1.92
C SER A 167 -9.24 -9.08 2.52
N ALA A 168 -8.62 -8.24 1.69
CA ALA A 168 -7.65 -7.25 2.14
C ALA A 168 -8.30 -6.24 3.10
N GLY A 169 -9.55 -5.82 2.82
CA GLY A 169 -10.33 -4.96 3.70
C GLY A 169 -10.56 -5.57 5.09
N LYS A 170 -10.88 -6.87 5.16
CA LYS A 170 -11.00 -7.58 6.45
C LYS A 170 -9.67 -7.64 7.21
N ALA A 171 -8.55 -7.85 6.50
CA ALA A 171 -7.23 -7.87 7.11
C ALA A 171 -6.81 -6.50 7.64
N LEU A 172 -7.03 -5.45 6.85
CA LEU A 172 -6.81 -4.05 7.24
C LEU A 172 -7.69 -3.65 8.42
N TYR A 173 -8.96 -4.07 8.43
CA TYR A 173 -9.87 -3.82 9.53
C TYR A 173 -9.35 -4.44 10.85
N ALA A 174 -8.86 -5.68 10.81
CA ALA A 174 -8.23 -6.31 11.97
C ALA A 174 -6.94 -5.60 12.42
N PHE A 175 -6.16 -5.02 11.50
CA PHE A 175 -4.98 -4.22 11.82
C PHE A 175 -5.32 -2.88 12.48
N VAL A 176 -6.29 -2.15 11.90
CA VAL A 176 -6.71 -0.84 12.41
C VAL A 176 -7.39 -1.01 13.77
N ASN A 177 -8.36 -1.93 13.84
CA ASN A 177 -9.10 -2.22 15.05
C ASN A 177 -8.48 -3.38 15.83
N HIS A 178 -7.49 -3.02 16.67
CA HIS A 178 -6.68 -3.99 17.39
C HIS A 178 -7.45 -4.89 18.36
N ASN A 179 -8.63 -4.45 18.82
CA ASN A 179 -9.47 -5.12 19.82
C ASN A 179 -10.67 -5.86 19.23
N THR A 180 -10.92 -5.79 17.91
CA THR A 180 -12.11 -6.43 17.36
C THR A 180 -11.99 -7.96 17.38
N PRO A 181 -12.97 -8.67 17.99
CA PRO A 181 -13.09 -10.09 17.81
C PRO A 181 -13.42 -10.41 16.34
N GLY A 182 -12.68 -11.34 15.76
CA GLY A 182 -12.90 -11.82 14.40
C GLY A 182 -12.19 -13.15 14.17
N PRO A 183 -12.43 -13.83 13.04
CA PRO A 183 -11.67 -15.03 12.72
C PRO A 183 -10.23 -14.65 12.41
N VAL A 184 -9.31 -15.27 13.14
CA VAL A 184 -7.85 -15.22 12.97
C VAL A 184 -7.23 -13.80 12.80
N PRO A 185 -7.46 -12.88 13.75
CA PRO A 185 -7.01 -11.49 13.65
C PRO A 185 -5.48 -11.33 13.62
N THR A 186 -4.73 -12.22 14.28
CA THR A 186 -3.26 -12.18 14.34
C THR A 186 -2.66 -12.57 12.99
N LEU A 187 -3.17 -13.63 12.35
CA LEU A 187 -2.76 -13.99 10.99
C LEU A 187 -3.07 -12.88 9.97
N LYS A 188 -4.22 -12.21 10.12
CA LYS A 188 -4.58 -11.04 9.30
C LYS A 188 -3.64 -9.85 9.52
N LYS A 189 -3.32 -9.51 10.76
CA LYS A 189 -2.35 -8.47 11.12
C LYS A 189 -0.97 -8.78 10.55
N ARG A 190 -0.54 -10.04 10.63
CA ARG A 190 0.71 -10.54 10.04
C ARG A 190 0.75 -10.37 8.54
N TRP A 191 -0.35 -10.64 7.84
CA TRP A 191 -0.45 -10.36 6.40
C TRP A 191 -0.32 -8.86 6.10
N VAL A 192 -0.95 -7.98 6.89
CA VAL A 192 -0.83 -6.52 6.73
C VAL A 192 0.62 -6.05 6.95
N GLU A 193 1.31 -6.56 7.96
CA GLU A 193 2.72 -6.26 8.20
C GLU A 193 3.62 -6.75 7.05
N ALA A 194 3.40 -7.98 6.57
CA ALA A 194 4.11 -8.50 5.41
C ALA A 194 3.87 -7.63 4.16
N MET A 195 2.62 -7.22 3.93
CA MET A 195 2.25 -6.31 2.84
C MET A 195 2.93 -4.95 2.93
N TYR A 196 3.08 -4.40 4.14
CA TYR A 196 3.80 -3.14 4.34
C TYR A 196 5.26 -3.26 3.87
N TRP A 197 5.97 -4.31 4.29
CA TRP A 197 7.35 -4.56 3.87
C TRP A 197 7.47 -4.86 2.38
N PHE A 198 6.52 -5.62 1.83
CA PHE A 198 6.46 -5.90 0.41
C PHE A 198 6.23 -4.65 -0.44
N GLY A 199 5.32 -3.76 -0.02
CA GLY A 199 5.11 -2.47 -0.65
C GLY A 199 6.39 -1.62 -0.63
N GLU A 200 7.09 -1.60 0.50
CA GLU A 200 8.39 -0.95 0.60
C GLU A 200 9.46 -1.56 -0.30
N ALA A 201 9.45 -2.88 -0.47
CA ALA A 201 10.34 -3.58 -1.39
C ALA A 201 10.06 -3.14 -2.84
N ARG A 202 8.80 -3.18 -3.25
CA ARG A 202 8.36 -2.80 -4.59
C ARG A 202 8.87 -1.40 -4.98
N ARG A 203 8.66 -0.42 -4.09
CA ARG A 203 9.07 0.98 -4.29
C ARG A 203 10.56 1.26 -4.11
N GLU A 204 11.36 0.30 -3.65
CA GLU A 204 12.77 0.54 -3.34
C GLU A 204 13.62 0.59 -4.62
N PRO A 205 14.28 1.73 -4.94
CA PRO A 205 15.12 1.82 -6.13
C PRO A 205 16.39 0.95 -6.02
N ALA A 206 16.97 0.81 -4.82
CA ALA A 206 18.15 -0.01 -4.63
C ALA A 206 17.77 -1.50 -4.62
N GLU A 207 18.13 -2.23 -5.68
CA GLU A 207 17.69 -3.62 -5.87
C GLU A 207 18.05 -4.54 -4.69
N PHE A 208 19.25 -4.38 -4.12
CA PHE A 208 19.68 -5.20 -2.97
C PHE A 208 18.83 -4.92 -1.72
N VAL A 209 18.43 -3.65 -1.49
CA VAL A 209 17.54 -3.27 -0.38
C VAL A 209 16.12 -3.78 -0.63
N SER A 210 15.65 -3.72 -1.89
CA SER A 210 14.38 -4.30 -2.30
C SER A 210 14.34 -5.79 -1.98
N LEU A 211 15.40 -6.52 -2.31
CA LEU A 211 15.50 -7.95 -2.06
C LEU A 211 15.43 -8.28 -0.57
N VAL A 212 16.14 -7.52 0.27
CA VAL A 212 16.08 -7.65 1.73
C VAL A 212 14.65 -7.45 2.25
N LYS A 213 13.96 -6.39 1.80
CA LYS A 213 12.59 -6.09 2.20
C LYS A 213 11.58 -7.16 1.74
N ALA A 214 11.77 -7.72 0.54
CA ALA A 214 10.95 -8.84 0.05
C ALA A 214 11.13 -10.09 0.93
N GLY A 215 12.37 -10.42 1.30
CA GLY A 215 12.64 -11.53 2.22
C GLY A 215 12.03 -11.30 3.62
N ILE A 216 12.05 -10.06 4.14
CA ILE A 216 11.37 -9.72 5.41
C ILE A 216 9.87 -9.96 5.30
N ALA A 217 9.23 -9.53 4.20
CA ALA A 217 7.80 -9.75 4.00
C ALA A 217 7.42 -11.24 4.06
N LEU A 218 8.20 -12.10 3.41
CA LEU A 218 7.97 -13.55 3.43
C LEU A 218 8.21 -14.17 4.81
N ASP A 219 9.27 -13.74 5.50
CA ASP A 219 9.61 -14.25 6.85
C ASP A 219 8.54 -13.88 7.89
N ILE A 220 7.94 -12.69 7.77
CA ILE A 220 6.82 -12.26 8.61
C ILE A 220 5.64 -13.22 8.51
N LEU A 221 5.26 -13.64 7.30
CA LEU A 221 4.14 -14.58 7.06
C LEU A 221 4.33 -15.92 7.78
N THR A 222 5.59 -16.29 8.04
CA THR A 222 5.96 -17.57 8.66
C THR A 222 6.45 -17.42 10.09
N GLN A 223 6.30 -16.23 10.70
CA GLN A 223 6.71 -15.95 12.07
C GLN A 223 8.21 -16.19 12.31
N GLY A 224 9.07 -15.76 11.37
CA GLY A 224 10.52 -15.83 11.57
C GLY A 224 11.10 -17.24 11.40
N LYS A 225 10.35 -18.16 10.77
CA LYS A 225 10.80 -19.54 10.49
C LYS A 225 11.81 -19.64 9.36
N LYS A 226 12.31 -18.51 8.84
CA LYS A 226 13.41 -18.42 7.88
C LYS A 226 13.07 -19.14 6.57
N ALA A 227 14.10 -19.47 5.77
CA ALA A 227 13.96 -20.18 4.50
C ALA A 227 13.11 -21.45 4.61
N GLY A 228 13.28 -22.27 5.67
CA GLY A 228 12.52 -23.50 5.86
C GLY A 228 11.02 -23.27 6.04
N GLY A 229 10.65 -22.24 6.82
CA GLY A 229 9.25 -21.83 6.98
C GLY A 229 8.66 -21.29 5.68
N ILE A 230 9.41 -20.43 4.98
CA ILE A 230 8.98 -19.85 3.70
C ILE A 230 8.79 -20.95 2.65
N LEU A 231 9.71 -21.90 2.56
CA LEU A 231 9.61 -23.03 1.65
C LEU A 231 8.37 -23.88 1.95
N THR A 232 8.14 -24.22 3.22
CA THR A 232 6.95 -24.96 3.66
C THR A 232 5.66 -24.23 3.29
N LEU A 233 5.62 -22.91 3.54
CA LEU A 233 4.51 -22.05 3.15
C LEU A 233 4.26 -22.11 1.63
N CYS A 234 5.31 -21.90 0.82
CA CYS A 234 5.20 -21.89 -0.64
C CYS A 234 4.77 -23.25 -1.20
N CYS A 235 5.33 -24.36 -0.70
CA CYS A 235 4.89 -25.71 -1.07
C CYS A 235 3.40 -25.89 -0.78
N GLY A 236 2.92 -25.45 0.38
CA GLY A 236 1.51 -25.52 0.73
C GLY A 236 0.61 -24.65 -0.16
N LEU A 237 0.99 -23.40 -0.38
CA LEU A 237 0.19 -22.44 -1.15
C LEU A 237 0.05 -22.82 -2.63
N PHE A 238 1.14 -23.29 -3.24
CA PHE A 238 1.16 -23.62 -4.66
C PHE A 238 0.91 -25.10 -4.93
N GLY A 239 1.04 -25.96 -3.91
CA GLY A 239 1.08 -27.42 -4.03
C GLY A 239 2.16 -27.89 -5.01
N LEU A 240 3.35 -27.35 -4.81
CA LEU A 240 4.57 -27.68 -5.52
C LEU A 240 5.50 -28.43 -4.57
N GLU A 241 6.32 -29.30 -5.12
CA GLU A 241 7.47 -29.88 -4.43
C GLU A 241 8.63 -28.90 -4.43
N LYS A 242 9.54 -29.05 -3.46
CA LYS A 242 10.70 -28.15 -3.32
C LYS A 242 11.62 -28.14 -4.54
N SER A 243 11.64 -29.24 -5.30
CA SER A 243 12.43 -29.39 -6.53
C SER A 243 11.76 -28.84 -7.79
N ASP A 244 10.49 -28.45 -7.73
CA ASP A 244 9.76 -27.98 -8.91
C ASP A 244 10.32 -26.66 -9.41
N VAL A 245 10.43 -26.53 -10.74
CA VAL A 245 10.96 -25.34 -11.41
C VAL A 245 9.93 -24.22 -11.39
N VAL A 246 10.29 -23.06 -10.86
CA VAL A 246 9.40 -21.89 -10.68
C VAL A 246 9.83 -20.66 -11.48
N SER A 247 10.92 -20.76 -12.24
CA SER A 247 11.43 -19.66 -13.06
C SER A 247 11.80 -20.11 -14.47
N ASN A 248 11.86 -19.14 -15.39
CA ASN A 248 12.24 -19.40 -16.79
C ASN A 248 13.72 -19.80 -16.95
N ASN A 249 14.57 -19.53 -15.97
CA ASN A 249 15.99 -19.92 -15.97
C ASN A 249 16.25 -21.25 -15.24
N GLY A 250 15.21 -22.03 -14.91
CA GLY A 250 15.36 -23.36 -14.34
C GLY A 250 15.55 -23.41 -12.82
N MET A 251 15.33 -22.30 -12.11
CA MET A 251 15.43 -22.25 -10.64
C MET A 251 14.30 -23.05 -10.00
N SER A 252 14.64 -23.96 -9.09
CA SER A 252 13.65 -24.68 -8.28
C SER A 252 13.02 -23.78 -7.22
N LEU A 253 11.91 -24.21 -6.64
CA LEU A 253 11.27 -23.51 -5.52
C LEU A 253 12.23 -23.36 -4.32
N GLU A 254 12.97 -24.41 -3.98
CA GLU A 254 13.99 -24.38 -2.93
C GLU A 254 15.06 -23.33 -3.24
N SER A 255 15.62 -23.33 -4.45
CA SER A 255 16.64 -22.35 -4.87
C SER A 255 16.10 -20.92 -4.87
N ALA A 256 14.84 -20.71 -5.26
CA ALA A 256 14.21 -19.39 -5.23
C ALA A 256 14.07 -18.85 -3.80
N VAL A 257 13.63 -19.70 -2.86
CA VAL A 257 13.50 -19.32 -1.45
C VAL A 257 14.87 -19.04 -0.83
N THR A 258 15.87 -19.89 -1.09
CA THR A 258 17.25 -19.68 -0.63
C THR A 258 17.83 -18.37 -1.17
N ALA A 259 17.66 -18.09 -2.47
CA ALA A 259 18.16 -16.87 -3.10
C ALA A 259 17.52 -15.60 -2.52
N ILE A 260 16.22 -15.64 -2.20
CA ILE A 260 15.51 -14.49 -1.60
C ILE A 260 15.86 -14.31 -0.13
N TYR A 261 15.83 -15.39 0.65
CA TYR A 261 15.94 -15.29 2.10
C TYR A 261 17.38 -15.42 2.61
N ASP A 262 18.08 -16.50 2.28
CA ASP A 262 19.43 -16.75 2.81
C ASP A 262 20.44 -15.82 2.13
N ASP A 263 20.61 -15.94 0.81
CA ASP A 263 21.60 -15.16 0.06
C ASP A 263 21.22 -13.68 -0.08
N GLY A 264 19.92 -13.40 -0.12
CA GLY A 264 19.35 -12.07 -0.17
C GLY A 264 19.26 -11.47 1.22
N ARG A 265 18.09 -11.59 1.86
CA ARG A 265 17.79 -10.93 3.14
C ARG A 265 18.85 -11.16 4.22
N SER A 266 19.22 -12.41 4.49
CA SER A 266 20.11 -12.75 5.61
C SER A 266 21.53 -12.26 5.36
N GLN A 267 22.18 -12.69 4.27
CA GLN A 267 23.57 -12.32 3.99
C GLN A 267 23.76 -10.82 3.69
N LEU A 268 22.83 -10.17 2.98
CA LEU A 268 22.95 -8.73 2.68
C LEU A 268 22.76 -7.87 3.93
N SER A 269 21.82 -8.21 4.82
CA SER A 269 21.56 -7.40 6.03
C SER A 269 22.62 -7.56 7.12
N HIS A 270 23.27 -8.71 7.18
CA HIS A 270 24.35 -8.99 8.14
C HIS A 270 25.75 -8.68 7.60
N GLY A 271 25.87 -8.21 6.36
CA GLY A 271 27.14 -7.87 5.72
C GLY A 271 27.98 -9.09 5.28
N GLY A 272 27.40 -10.29 5.30
CA GLY A 272 28.04 -11.50 4.77
C GLY A 272 28.14 -11.52 3.24
N ARG A 273 27.28 -10.73 2.56
CA ARG A 273 27.38 -10.41 1.13
C ARG A 273 27.26 -8.90 0.93
N LEU A 274 28.11 -8.35 0.05
CA LEU A 274 27.98 -6.96 -0.41
C LEU A 274 26.98 -6.89 -1.57
N GLY A 275 26.03 -5.95 -1.50
CA GLY A 275 24.96 -5.82 -2.51
C GLY A 275 24.98 -4.52 -3.33
N LEU A 276 25.79 -3.53 -2.96
CA LEU A 276 25.79 -2.24 -3.63
C LEU A 276 26.43 -2.36 -5.03
N LEU A 277 25.63 -2.18 -6.08
CA LEU A 277 26.04 -2.27 -7.49
C LEU A 277 26.66 -3.63 -7.86
N GLN A 278 26.32 -4.68 -7.12
CA GLN A 278 26.77 -6.06 -7.36
C GLN A 278 25.64 -6.89 -7.98
N GLU A 279 26.01 -8.01 -8.59
CA GLU A 279 25.03 -9.00 -9.03
C GLU A 279 24.32 -9.63 -7.82
N LEU A 280 22.99 -9.67 -7.89
CA LEU A 280 22.15 -10.23 -6.84
C LEU A 280 21.89 -11.71 -7.08
N PRO A 281 21.64 -12.50 -6.01
CA PRO A 281 21.33 -13.92 -6.14
C PRO A 281 20.04 -14.17 -6.94
N VAL A 282 19.16 -13.17 -6.99
CA VAL A 282 17.95 -13.17 -7.80
C VAL A 282 17.58 -11.75 -8.20
N SER A 283 16.93 -11.59 -9.36
CA SER A 283 16.51 -10.27 -9.83
C SER A 283 15.43 -9.67 -8.93
N LYS A 284 15.44 -8.33 -8.80
CA LYS A 284 14.37 -7.59 -8.12
C LYS A 284 12.99 -8.00 -8.66
N GLN A 285 12.84 -8.01 -9.98
CA GLN A 285 11.60 -8.37 -10.66
C GLN A 285 11.04 -9.72 -10.18
N PHE A 286 11.87 -10.78 -10.23
CA PHE A 286 11.45 -12.10 -9.79
C PHE A 286 11.08 -12.12 -8.31
N SER A 287 11.89 -11.50 -7.44
CA SER A 287 11.59 -11.48 -5.99
C SER A 287 10.26 -10.81 -5.67
N ILE A 288 9.91 -9.73 -6.37
CA ILE A 288 8.65 -9.01 -6.21
C ILE A 288 7.48 -9.83 -6.75
N ASP A 289 7.59 -10.41 -7.95
CA ASP A 289 6.52 -11.21 -8.54
C ASP A 289 6.23 -12.48 -7.74
N PHE A 290 7.29 -13.15 -7.27
CA PHE A 290 7.20 -14.31 -6.40
C PHE A 290 6.49 -13.95 -5.09
N SER A 291 6.95 -12.88 -4.43
CA SER A 291 6.36 -12.43 -3.16
C SER A 291 4.89 -12.00 -3.32
N ALA A 292 4.55 -11.33 -4.43
CA ALA A 292 3.17 -10.94 -4.74
C ALA A 292 2.25 -12.16 -4.84
N LYS A 293 2.69 -13.22 -5.53
CA LYS A 293 1.94 -14.48 -5.63
C LYS A 293 1.75 -15.14 -4.27
N VAL A 294 2.80 -15.18 -3.45
CA VAL A 294 2.73 -15.72 -2.07
C VAL A 294 1.71 -14.94 -1.24
N LEU A 295 1.79 -13.61 -1.22
CA LEU A 295 0.88 -12.74 -0.46
C LEU A 295 -0.57 -12.87 -0.91
N LEU A 296 -0.81 -12.98 -2.21
CA LEU A 296 -2.13 -13.16 -2.79
C LEU A 296 -2.73 -14.52 -2.40
N GLN A 297 -1.96 -15.60 -2.56
CA GLN A 297 -2.43 -16.94 -2.21
C GLN A 297 -2.60 -17.14 -0.69
N TYR A 298 -1.71 -16.54 0.11
CA TYR A 298 -1.82 -16.54 1.57
C TYR A 298 -3.16 -15.96 2.00
N LEU A 299 -3.53 -14.79 1.48
CA LEU A 299 -4.79 -14.15 1.80
C LEU A 299 -6.00 -14.98 1.34
N SER A 300 -5.93 -15.59 0.15
CA SER A 300 -6.98 -16.48 -0.36
C SER A 300 -7.21 -17.70 0.55
N CYS A 301 -6.13 -18.34 1.01
CA CYS A 301 -6.22 -19.46 1.96
C CYS A 301 -6.72 -18.99 3.33
N LEU A 302 -6.26 -17.82 3.79
CA LEU A 302 -6.66 -17.26 5.08
C LEU A 302 -8.16 -16.99 5.17
N GLU A 303 -8.81 -16.61 4.08
CA GLU A 303 -10.27 -16.42 4.05
C GLU A 303 -11.07 -17.71 4.26
N LYS A 304 -10.50 -18.85 3.89
CA LYS A 304 -11.11 -20.17 4.07
C LYS A 304 -10.77 -20.81 5.42
N TYR A 305 -9.81 -20.24 6.14
CA TYR A 305 -9.29 -20.82 7.38
C TYR A 305 -10.20 -20.54 8.58
N SER A 306 -10.50 -21.59 9.34
CA SER A 306 -11.37 -21.55 10.54
C SER A 306 -10.70 -22.14 11.78
N GLY A 307 -9.40 -22.43 11.72
CA GLY A 307 -8.64 -22.98 12.84
C GLY A 307 -8.13 -21.92 13.82
N PRO A 308 -7.22 -22.33 14.74
CA PRO A 308 -6.58 -21.42 15.70
C PRO A 308 -5.85 -20.25 15.02
N ASP A 309 -5.87 -19.07 15.65
CA ASP A 309 -5.20 -17.86 15.15
C ASP A 309 -3.67 -17.90 15.36
N ASP A 310 -3.02 -18.86 14.71
CA ASP A 310 -1.61 -19.18 14.93
C ASP A 310 -0.96 -19.72 13.65
N VAL A 311 0.32 -19.38 13.43
CA VAL A 311 1.05 -19.79 12.22
C VAL A 311 1.35 -21.29 12.22
N ASP A 312 1.63 -21.88 13.39
CA ASP A 312 1.93 -23.31 13.50
C ASP A 312 0.68 -24.15 13.22
N ALA A 313 -0.50 -23.64 13.58
CA ALA A 313 -1.78 -24.25 13.23
C ALA A 313 -2.20 -24.00 11.77
N PHE A 314 -1.81 -22.86 11.19
CA PHE A 314 -2.22 -22.48 9.84
C PHE A 314 -1.40 -23.19 8.75
N LEU A 315 -0.06 -23.20 8.84
CA LEU A 315 0.80 -23.73 7.77
C LEU A 315 0.47 -25.17 7.35
N PRO A 316 0.23 -26.13 8.27
CA PRO A 316 -0.04 -27.52 7.88
C PRO A 316 -1.37 -27.70 7.14
N VAL A 317 -2.34 -26.80 7.33
CA VAL A 317 -3.67 -26.94 6.72
C VAL A 317 -3.78 -26.26 5.35
N ILE A 318 -2.85 -25.38 4.98
CA ILE A 318 -2.87 -24.64 3.71
C ILE A 318 -3.13 -25.55 2.49
N PRO A 319 -2.49 -26.73 2.34
CA PRO A 319 -2.75 -27.61 1.19
C PRO A 319 -4.23 -27.96 1.00
N SER A 320 -4.99 -28.09 2.10
CA SER A 320 -6.43 -28.38 2.07
C SER A 320 -7.32 -27.17 1.75
N LEU A 321 -6.80 -25.96 1.92
CA LEU A 321 -7.52 -24.71 1.66
C LEU A 321 -7.37 -24.22 0.22
N ARG A 322 -6.44 -24.81 -0.55
CA ARG A 322 -6.17 -24.43 -1.94
C ARG A 322 -7.35 -24.70 -2.88
N THR A 323 -8.10 -25.78 -2.63
CA THR A 323 -9.30 -26.17 -3.39
C THR A 323 -10.42 -25.16 -3.21
#